data_AF-A0A151PBW4-F1
#
_entry.id   AF-A0A151PBW4-F1
#
_cell.length_a   1.000
_cell.length_b   1.000
_cell.length_c   1.000
_cell.angle_alpha   90.00
_cell.angle_beta   90.00
_cell.angle_gamma   90.00
#
_symmetry.space_group_name_H-M   'P 1'
#
loop_
_entity.id
_entity.type
_entity.pdbx_description
1 polymer ?
#
loop_
_entity_poly.entity_id
_entity_poly.type
_entity_poly.pdbx_seq_one_letter_code
_entity_poly.pdbx_strand_id
1 'polypeptide(L)' 'MTQATFIDLLEPLHPNMECQDTTMLLPFPTDTWLAIALLKLATSTNLHYVGHLFGMGKANTGEDILEVCSALQD' A
#
# COMPACT_ATOMS: atom_id res chain seq x y z
N MET A 1 12.35 9.62 -6.41
CA MET A 1 11.24 9.15 -7.27
C MET A 1 10.55 10.38 -7.83
N THR A 2 10.19 10.39 -9.12
CA THR A 2 9.43 11.50 -9.72
C THR A 2 7.92 11.19 -9.64
N GLN A 3 7.08 12.19 -9.83
CA GLN A 3 5.62 12.00 -9.86
C GLN A 3 5.20 11.02 -10.96
N ALA A 4 5.81 11.12 -12.16
CA ALA A 4 5.53 10.22 -13.27
C ALA A 4 5.77 8.76 -12.89
N THR A 5 6.92 8.45 -12.29
CA THR A 5 7.24 7.07 -11.84
C THR A 5 6.25 6.56 -10.80
N PHE A 6 5.70 7.43 -9.95
CA PHE A 6 4.67 7.01 -8.98
C PHE A 6 3.35 6.67 -9.68
N ILE A 7 2.93 7.46 -10.67
CA ILE A 7 1.72 7.21 -11.45
C ILE A 7 1.86 5.94 -12.30
N ASP A 8 3.03 5.73 -12.93
CA ASP A 8 3.32 4.53 -13.72
C ASP A 8 3.24 3.25 -12.85
N LEU A 9 3.58 3.35 -11.56
CA LEU A 9 3.44 2.24 -10.60
C LEU A 9 2.01 2.09 -10.07
N LEU A 10 1.21 3.16 -10.08
CA LEU A 10 -0.17 3.15 -9.57
C LEU A 10 -1.16 2.59 -10.60
N GLU A 11 -0.93 2.85 -11.89
CA GLU A 11 -1.77 2.41 -13.01
C GLU A 11 -2.04 0.89 -13.02
N PRO A 12 -1.05 -0.01 -12.84
CA PRO A 12 -1.29 -1.46 -12.80
C PRO A 12 -1.97 -1.94 -11.51
N LEU A 13 -1.94 -1.15 -10.43
CA LEU A 13 -2.53 -1.51 -9.14
C LEU A 13 -4.02 -1.16 -9.04
N HIS A 14 -4.46 -0.18 -9.83
CA HIS A 14 -5.82 0.33 -9.81
C HIS A 14 -6.94 -0.72 -10.06
N PRO A 15 -6.80 -1.72 -10.96
CA PRO A 15 -7.83 -2.74 -11.16
C PRO A 15 -7.81 -3.88 -10.12
N ASN A 16 -6.69 -4.15 -9.46
CA ASN A 16 -6.58 -5.26 -8.50
C ASN A 16 -6.96 -4.85 -7.07
N MET A 17 -6.82 -3.56 -6.73
CA MET A 17 -7.12 -3.03 -5.40
C MET A 17 -8.49 -2.33 -5.37
N GLU A 18 -9.51 -2.91 -6.00
CA GLU A 18 -10.91 -2.53 -5.77
C GLU A 18 -11.19 -2.72 -4.28
N CYS A 19 -11.26 -1.60 -3.56
CA CYS A 19 -11.14 -1.65 -2.13
C CYS A 19 -12.27 -2.43 -1.50
N GLN A 20 -11.92 -3.39 -0.63
CA GLN A 20 -12.92 -4.16 0.10
C GLN A 20 -13.66 -3.22 1.05
N ASP A 21 -14.91 -2.94 0.70
CA ASP A 21 -15.83 -2.10 1.47
C ASP A 21 -16.22 -2.85 2.76
N THR A 22 -15.29 -2.91 3.70
CA THR A 22 -15.55 -3.43 5.03
C THR A 22 -16.27 -2.33 5.77
N THR A 23 -17.56 -2.55 6.02
CA THR A 23 -18.55 -1.66 6.66
C THR A 23 -18.14 -0.99 7.98
N MET A 24 -16.93 -1.25 8.49
CA MET A 24 -16.35 -0.68 9.71
C MET A 24 -15.29 0.41 9.47
N LEU A 25 -14.63 0.50 8.30
CA LEU A 25 -13.55 1.46 8.04
C LEU A 25 -13.57 1.91 6.57
N LEU A 26 -13.37 3.20 6.33
CA LEU A 26 -13.24 3.70 4.98
C LEU A 26 -11.98 3.07 4.36
N PRO A 27 -12.10 2.43 3.19
CA PRO A 27 -10.94 1.89 2.51
C PRO A 27 -9.93 2.99 2.19
N PHE A 28 -8.65 2.69 2.37
CA PHE A 28 -7.60 3.62 1.99
C PHE A 28 -7.53 3.74 0.45
N PRO A 29 -7.27 4.94 -0.06
CA PRO A 29 -6.99 5.12 -1.48
C PRO A 29 -5.79 4.27 -1.95
N THR A 30 -5.82 3.77 -3.19
CA THR A 30 -4.76 2.93 -3.78
C THR A 30 -3.38 3.62 -3.73
N ASP A 31 -3.34 4.95 -3.85
CA ASP A 31 -2.13 5.75 -3.70
C ASP A 31 -1.54 5.67 -2.28
N THR A 32 -2.38 5.54 -1.26
CA THR A 32 -1.92 5.36 0.13
C THR A 32 -1.31 3.98 0.34
N TRP A 33 -1.90 2.93 -0.25
CA TRP A 33 -1.35 1.57 -0.22
C TRP A 33 0.03 1.49 -0.90
N LEU A 34 0.14 2.08 -2.09
CA LEU A 34 1.41 2.16 -2.81
C LEU A 34 2.47 2.93 -2.00
N ALA A 35 2.09 4.03 -1.35
CA ALA A 35 3.00 4.80 -0.50
C ALA A 35 3.49 3.98 0.71
N ILE A 36 2.62 3.20 1.35
CA ILE A 36 2.95 2.30 2.47
C ILE A 36 3.96 1.22 2.02
N ALA A 37 3.69 0.56 0.89
CA ALA A 37 4.57 -0.46 0.34
C ALA A 37 5.92 0.11 -0.06
N LEU A 38 5.95 1.23 -0.78
CA LEU A 38 7.20 1.89 -1.15
C LEU A 38 7.99 2.34 0.08
N LEU A 39 7.33 2.87 1.11
CA LEU A 39 7.99 3.24 2.36
C LEU A 39 8.61 2.02 3.05
N LYS A 40 7.90 0.88 3.09
CA LYS A 40 8.43 -0.35 3.67
C LYS A 40 9.58 -0.94 2.86
N LEU A 41 9.53 -0.87 1.54
CA LEU A 41 10.57 -1.38 0.65
C LEU A 41 11.83 -0.49 0.66
N ALA A 42 11.64 0.83 0.73
CA ALA A 42 12.74 1.80 0.76
C ALA A 42 13.42 1.92 2.13
N THR A 43 12.80 1.43 3.20
CA THR A 43 13.31 1.59 4.58
C THR A 43 13.37 0.27 5.34
N SER A 44 14.37 0.09 6.21
CA SER A 44 14.46 -1.08 7.10
C SER A 44 13.49 -1.02 8.29
N THR A 45 12.49 -0.14 8.24
CA THR A 45 11.56 0.09 9.36
C THR A 45 10.63 -1.10 9.58
N ASN A 46 10.20 -1.29 10.84
CA ASN A 46 9.26 -2.34 11.22
C ASN A 46 7.85 -1.99 10.72
N LEU A 47 7.06 -3.02 10.36
CA LEU A 47 5.64 -2.89 10.02
C LEU A 47 4.82 -2.15 11.08
N HIS A 48 5.18 -2.27 12.36
CA HIS A 48 4.52 -1.49 13.43
C HIS A 48 4.74 0.02 13.27
N TYR A 49 5.93 0.43 12.85
CA TYR A 49 6.25 1.84 12.61
C TYR A 49 5.51 2.36 11.39
N VAL A 50 5.52 1.60 10.30
CA VAL A 50 4.78 1.93 9.07
C VAL A 50 3.28 2.02 9.37
N GLY A 51 2.68 1.00 10.00
CA GLY A 51 1.27 1.03 10.37
C GLY A 51 0.93 2.21 11.28
N HIS A 52 1.79 2.55 12.24
CA HIS A 52 1.58 3.74 13.09
C HIS A 52 1.54 5.06 12.30
N LEU A 53 2.38 5.24 11.27
CA LEU A 53 2.36 6.45 10.42
C LEU A 53 1.04 6.64 9.67
N PHE A 54 0.39 5.54 9.28
CA PHE A 54 -0.82 5.57 8.46
C PHE A 54 -2.10 5.24 9.26
N GLY A 55 -1.99 5.04 10.58
CA GLY A 55 -3.12 4.67 11.43
C GLY A 55 -3.62 3.24 11.23
N MET A 56 -2.79 2.36 10.69
CA MET A 56 -3.12 0.97 10.36
C MET A 56 -2.60 -0.03 11.39
N GLY A 57 -3.35 -1.12 11.55
CA GLY A 57 -2.89 -2.29 12.29
C GLY A 57 -1.74 -2.99 11.56
N LYS A 58 -0.84 -3.62 12.32
CA LYS A 58 0.32 -4.35 11.78
C LYS A 58 -0.07 -5.45 10.78
N ALA A 59 -1.19 -6.12 11.00
CA ALA A 59 -1.69 -7.18 10.13
C ALA A 59 -2.10 -6.63 8.76
N ASN A 60 -2.97 -5.61 8.75
CA ASN A 60 -3.37 -4.90 7.54
C ASN A 60 -2.16 -4.33 6.79
N THR A 61 -1.22 -3.69 7.51
CA THR A 61 0.01 -3.16 6.90
C THR A 61 0.81 -4.27 6.20
N GLY A 62 0.84 -5.49 6.75
CA GLY A 62 1.56 -6.61 6.13
C GLY A 62 0.87 -7.15 4.88
N GLU A 63 -0.46 -7.23 4.90
CA GLU A 63 -1.29 -7.72 3.79
C GLU A 63 -1.20 -6.78 2.58
N ASP A 64 -1.40 -5.48 2.79
CA ASP A 64 -1.33 -4.47 1.73
C ASP A 64 0.03 -4.46 1.02
N ILE A 65 1.11 -4.63 1.80
CA ILE A 65 2.48 -4.66 1.26
C ILE A 65 2.70 -5.90 0.41
N LEU A 66 2.16 -7.06 0.81
CA LEU A 66 2.23 -8.27 0.02
C LEU A 66 1.42 -8.16 -1.27
N GLU A 67 0.25 -7.52 -1.21
CA GLU A 67 -0.61 -7.32 -2.37
C GLU A 67 0.04 -6.40 -3.40
N VAL A 68 0.56 -5.24 -2.97
CA VAL A 68 1.34 -4.34 -3.83
C VAL A 68 2.56 -5.05 -4.41
N CYS A 69 3.31 -5.81 -3.60
CA CYS A 69 4.49 -6.52 -4.11
C CYS A 69 4.14 -7.61 -5.13
N SER A 70 3.02 -8.31 -4.94
CA SER A 70 2.56 -9.34 -5.87
C SER A 70 2.12 -8.72 -7.19
N ALA A 71 1.36 -7.62 -7.13
CA ALA A 71 0.89 -6.92 -8.32
C ALA A 71 1.99 -6.18 -9.09
N LEU A 72 3.14 -5.90 -8.47
CA LEU A 72 4.34 -5.38 -9.16
C LEU A 72 5.21 -6.48 -9.77
N GLN A 73 4.96 -7.76 -9.46
CA GLN A 73 5.72 -8.90 -9.98
C GLN A 73 5.09 -9.57 -11.20
N ASP A 74 3.80 -9.36 -11.45
CA ASP A 74 3.07 -9.78 -12.66
C ASP A 74 3.26 -8.77 -13.83
#